data_AF-A0A662CUC6-F1
#
_entry.id   AF-A0A662CUC6-F1
#
_cell.length_a   1.000
_cell.length_b   1.000
_cell.length_c   1.000
_cell.angle_alpha   90.00
_cell.angle_beta   90.00
_cell.angle_gamma   90.00
#
_symmetry.space_group_name_H-M   'P 1'
#
loop_
_entity.id
_entity.type
_entity.pdbx_description
1 polymer ?
#
loop_
_entity_poly.entity_id
_entity_poly.type
_entity_poly.pdbx_seq_one_letter_code
_entity_poly.pdbx_strand_id
1 'polypeptide(L)'
;MGLTACTSGNSGGDSLFEKENLLAWCIVPFDAESRTPQERAEMLDDLGITHFAYDYRDEHIPYFKEEIYSLKAHDITLDAVWLWVDPQWEEPLNSAGREIIDILRETGTKTEIWLGLPDNAFEGFSDEESLSTA
;
A
#
# COMPACT_ATOMS: atom_id res chain seq x y z
N MET A 1 30.44 2.87 48.22
CA MET A 1 29.46 1.86 47.79
C MET A 1 28.40 2.56 46.96
N GLY A 2 28.52 2.53 45.64
CA GLY A 2 27.55 3.11 44.72
C GLY A 2 26.52 2.06 44.35
N LEU A 3 25.24 2.35 44.59
CA LEU A 3 24.12 1.56 44.07
C LEU A 3 23.96 1.89 42.59
N THR A 4 24.39 0.98 41.73
CA THR A 4 24.04 1.00 40.31
C THR A 4 22.55 0.66 40.19
N ALA A 5 21.74 1.65 39.78
CA ALA A 5 20.35 1.42 39.42
C ALA A 5 20.31 0.60 38.13
N CYS A 6 19.58 -0.52 38.14
CA CYS A 6 19.22 -1.21 36.92
C CYS A 6 18.28 -0.29 36.13
N THR A 7 18.79 0.32 35.06
CA THR A 7 17.94 0.85 34.00
C THR A 7 17.25 -0.33 33.34
N SER A 8 15.99 -0.56 33.69
CA SER A 8 15.09 -1.36 32.88
C SER A 8 15.08 -0.75 31.48
N GLY A 9 15.69 -1.42 30.50
CA GLY A 9 15.65 -0.99 29.11
C GLY A 9 14.20 -0.82 28.68
N ASN A 10 13.88 0.36 28.16
CA ASN A 10 12.56 0.66 27.63
C ASN A 10 12.19 -0.39 26.59
N SER A 11 11.07 -1.07 26.81
CA SER A 11 10.50 -2.11 25.97
C SER A 11 10.32 -1.61 24.54
N GLY A 12 10.89 -2.32 23.55
CA GLY A 12 10.77 -2.04 22.11
C GLY A 12 9.35 -2.21 21.53
N GLY A 13 8.31 -2.05 22.35
CA GLY A 13 6.91 -2.01 21.93
C GLY A 13 6.42 -0.60 21.58
N ASP A 14 7.00 0.44 22.19
CA ASP A 14 6.60 1.84 21.90
C ASP A 14 7.00 2.23 20.47
N SER A 15 8.14 1.74 19.97
CA SER A 15 8.65 2.11 18.65
C SER A 15 7.84 1.55 17.47
N LEU A 16 7.17 0.39 17.62
CA LEU A 16 6.49 -0.26 16.50
C LEU A 16 5.29 0.54 15.98
N PHE A 17 4.63 1.28 16.88
CA PHE A 17 3.41 2.04 16.57
C PHE A 17 3.66 3.54 16.38
N GLU A 18 4.92 3.96 16.36
CA GLU A 18 5.28 5.32 15.94
C GLU A 18 4.80 5.54 14.50
N LYS A 19 4.33 6.75 14.22
CA LYS A 19 3.62 7.06 12.97
C LYS A 19 4.49 6.82 11.73
N GLU A 20 5.79 7.02 11.87
CA GLU A 20 6.80 6.80 10.84
C GLU A 20 6.94 5.31 10.47
N ASN A 21 6.46 4.40 11.33
CA ASN A 21 6.41 2.97 11.08
C ASN A 21 5.02 2.48 10.64
N LEU A 22 4.03 3.37 10.58
CA LEU A 22 2.66 3.04 10.16
C LEU A 22 2.48 3.35 8.68
N LEU A 23 1.82 2.42 7.97
CA LEU A 23 1.43 2.59 6.58
C LEU A 23 -0.10 2.58 6.49
N ALA A 24 -0.67 3.64 5.92
CA ALA A 24 -2.11 3.71 5.67
C ALA A 24 -2.47 2.85 4.46
N TRP A 25 -3.38 1.90 4.64
CA TRP A 25 -3.90 1.04 3.58
C TRP A 25 -5.40 0.86 3.75
N CYS A 26 -6.12 0.60 2.66
CA CYS A 26 -7.58 0.47 2.66
C CYS A 26 -8.32 1.73 3.07
N ILE A 27 -7.82 2.91 2.67
CA ILE A 27 -8.47 4.20 2.96
C ILE A 27 -9.11 4.84 1.73
N VAL A 28 -8.82 4.41 0.50
CA VAL A 28 -9.44 4.98 -0.70
C VAL A 28 -10.86 4.43 -0.89
N PRO A 29 -11.08 3.10 -1.02
CA PRO A 29 -12.41 2.57 -1.26
C PRO A 29 -13.30 2.52 -0.02
N PHE A 30 -12.75 2.83 1.17
CA PHE A 30 -13.47 2.82 2.44
C PHE A 30 -13.59 4.22 3.07
N ASP A 31 -13.25 5.28 2.32
CA ASP A 31 -13.41 6.64 2.81
C ASP A 31 -14.90 7.00 2.91
N ALA A 32 -15.42 7.09 4.14
CA ALA A 32 -16.81 7.45 4.39
C ALA A 32 -17.15 8.89 3.94
N GLU A 33 -16.16 9.78 3.89
CA GLU A 33 -16.32 11.17 3.43
C GLU A 33 -16.07 11.30 1.92
N SER A 34 -15.69 10.20 1.23
CA SER A 34 -15.40 10.19 -0.20
C SER A 34 -14.39 11.29 -0.61
N ARG A 35 -13.34 11.48 0.22
CA ARG A 35 -12.32 12.51 -0.01
C ARG A 35 -11.69 12.37 -1.38
N THR A 36 -11.44 13.51 -2.00
CA THR A 36 -10.56 13.65 -3.18
C THR A 36 -9.13 13.25 -2.83
N PRO A 37 -8.26 13.00 -3.84
CA PRO A 37 -6.86 12.70 -3.59
C PRO A 37 -6.11 13.79 -2.81
N GLN A 38 -6.43 15.06 -3.07
CA GLN A 38 -5.86 16.18 -2.30
C GLN A 38 -6.30 16.15 -0.83
N GLU A 39 -7.61 16.07 -0.57
CA GLU A 39 -8.14 16.03 0.81
C GLU A 39 -7.61 14.82 1.60
N ARG A 40 -7.30 13.71 0.91
CA ARG A 40 -6.70 12.53 1.53
C ARG A 40 -5.24 12.75 1.91
N ALA A 41 -4.45 13.35 1.03
CA ALA A 41 -3.07 13.70 1.32
C ALA A 41 -2.99 14.72 2.49
N GLU A 42 -3.86 15.74 2.50
CA GLU A 42 -3.98 16.70 3.60
C GLU A 42 -4.33 16.01 4.93
N MET A 43 -5.29 15.08 4.92
CA MET A 43 -5.64 14.30 6.11
C MET A 43 -4.47 13.45 6.61
N LEU A 44 -3.73 12.79 5.72
CA LEU A 44 -2.59 11.96 6.11
C LEU A 44 -1.45 12.80 6.73
N ASP A 45 -1.19 13.97 6.16
CA ASP A 45 -0.23 14.96 6.68
C ASP A 45 -0.64 15.47 8.08
N ASP A 46 -1.91 15.86 8.26
CA ASP A 46 -2.46 16.26 9.56
C ASP A 46 -2.34 15.16 10.63
N LEU A 47 -2.50 13.89 10.21
CA LEU A 47 -2.33 12.73 11.06
C LEU A 47 -0.84 12.40 11.30
N GLY A 48 0.09 12.96 10.53
CA GLY A 48 1.52 12.67 10.57
C GLY A 48 1.89 11.28 10.05
N ILE A 49 1.09 10.73 9.13
CA ILE A 49 1.34 9.44 8.47
C ILE A 49 1.95 9.71 7.10
N THR A 50 3.20 9.27 6.90
CA THR A 50 3.98 9.56 5.70
C THR A 50 4.13 8.37 4.76
N HIS A 51 3.52 7.24 5.08
CA HIS A 51 3.57 5.99 4.30
C HIS A 51 2.16 5.55 3.90
N PHE A 52 1.98 5.23 2.62
CA PHE A 52 0.69 4.94 2.03
C PHE A 52 0.76 3.78 1.05
N ALA A 53 -0.19 2.85 1.14
CA ALA A 53 -0.44 1.85 0.11
C ALA A 53 -1.81 2.08 -0.53
N TYR A 54 -1.82 2.04 -1.86
CA TYR A 54 -3.01 2.27 -2.66
C TYR A 54 -3.78 0.97 -2.90
N ASP A 55 -5.01 0.93 -2.44
CA ASP A 55 -6.06 0.04 -2.91
C ASP A 55 -7.20 0.87 -3.53
N TYR A 56 -8.09 0.24 -4.28
CA TYR A 56 -9.05 1.00 -5.08
C TYR A 56 -10.28 0.20 -5.50
N ARG A 57 -11.19 0.91 -6.17
CA ARG A 57 -12.24 0.38 -7.05
C ARG A 57 -12.12 1.08 -8.39
N ASP A 58 -12.73 0.54 -9.44
CA ASP A 58 -12.61 1.06 -10.81
C ASP A 58 -12.92 2.56 -10.92
N GLU A 59 -13.85 3.09 -10.12
CA GLU A 59 -14.19 4.53 -10.08
C GLU A 59 -13.05 5.44 -9.62
N HIS A 60 -12.05 4.91 -8.92
CA HIS A 60 -10.91 5.67 -8.41
C HIS A 60 -9.75 5.76 -9.42
N ILE A 61 -9.69 4.85 -10.41
CA ILE A 61 -8.59 4.77 -11.38
C ILE A 61 -8.36 6.09 -12.13
N PRO A 62 -9.39 6.81 -12.61
CA PRO A 62 -9.20 8.09 -13.31
C PRO A 62 -8.46 9.16 -12.47
N TYR A 63 -8.47 9.03 -11.15
CA TYR A 63 -7.87 9.97 -10.21
C TYR A 63 -6.51 9.52 -9.67
N PHE A 64 -6.06 8.31 -9.98
CA PHE A 64 -4.85 7.74 -9.40
C PHE A 64 -3.58 8.56 -9.71
N LYS A 65 -3.51 9.16 -10.91
CA LYS A 65 -2.41 10.07 -11.26
C LYS A 65 -2.38 11.31 -10.39
N GLU A 66 -3.55 11.88 -10.09
CA GLU A 66 -3.69 13.01 -9.18
C GLU A 66 -3.30 12.61 -7.75
N GLU A 67 -3.71 11.43 -7.29
CA GLU A 67 -3.30 10.85 -6.00
C GLU A 67 -1.77 10.81 -5.85
N ILE A 68 -1.05 10.30 -6.84
CA ILE A 68 0.43 10.29 -6.82
C ILE A 68 1.00 11.71 -6.67
N TYR A 69 0.43 12.71 -7.35
CA TYR A 69 0.94 14.08 -7.25
C TYR A 69 0.58 14.73 -5.92
N SER A 70 -0.61 14.49 -5.38
CA SER A 70 -1.02 14.98 -4.06
C SER A 70 -0.15 14.38 -2.97
N LEU A 71 0.11 13.07 -2.99
CA LEU A 71 1.04 12.43 -2.04
C LEU A 71 2.43 13.06 -2.09
N LYS A 72 2.99 13.25 -3.29
CA LYS A 72 4.29 13.91 -3.48
C LYS A 72 4.33 15.34 -2.96
N ALA A 73 3.24 16.08 -3.08
CA ALA A 73 3.15 17.46 -2.59
C ALA A 73 3.15 17.56 -1.06
N HIS A 74 2.76 16.48 -0.37
CA HIS A 74 2.72 16.37 1.10
C HIS A 74 3.86 15.49 1.67
N ASP A 75 4.90 15.20 0.88
CA ASP A 75 6.01 14.32 1.29
C ASP A 75 5.58 12.92 1.77
N ILE A 76 4.44 12.42 1.26
CA ILE A 76 3.92 11.08 1.55
C ILE A 76 4.45 10.09 0.50
N THR A 77 5.01 8.98 0.95
CA THR A 77 5.54 7.91 0.10
C THR A 77 4.43 6.94 -0.28
N LEU A 78 4.29 6.67 -1.59
CA LEU A 78 3.48 5.55 -2.09
C LEU A 78 4.32 4.26 -2.04
N ASP A 79 4.26 3.55 -0.92
CA ASP A 79 5.08 2.37 -0.68
C ASP A 79 4.60 1.15 -1.47
N ALA A 80 3.28 0.99 -1.65
CA ALA A 80 2.72 -0.13 -2.40
C ALA A 80 1.46 0.21 -3.18
N VAL A 81 1.19 -0.58 -4.23
CA VAL A 81 -0.09 -0.61 -4.94
C VAL A 81 -0.60 -2.04 -5.00
N TRP A 82 -1.83 -2.25 -4.55
CA TRP A 82 -2.49 -3.55 -4.63
C TRP A 82 -3.12 -3.75 -6.01
N LEU A 83 -2.81 -4.86 -6.66
CA LEU A 83 -3.38 -5.27 -7.94
C LEU A 83 -3.99 -6.67 -7.82
N TRP A 84 -5.12 -6.88 -8.47
CA TRP A 84 -5.65 -8.23 -8.66
C TRP A 84 -5.11 -8.84 -9.95
N VAL A 85 -4.58 -10.06 -9.86
CA VAL A 85 -4.18 -10.85 -11.02
C VAL A 85 -4.83 -12.22 -10.98
N ASP A 86 -5.18 -12.75 -12.15
CA ASP A 86 -5.73 -14.09 -12.30
C ASP A 86 -4.95 -14.81 -13.40
N PRO A 87 -4.11 -15.80 -13.06
CA PRO A 87 -3.33 -16.57 -14.03
C PRO A 87 -4.16 -17.30 -15.09
N GLN A 88 -5.47 -17.46 -14.88
CA GLN A 88 -6.37 -18.15 -15.81
C GLN A 88 -6.98 -17.21 -16.86
N TRP A 89 -6.85 -15.89 -16.70
CA TRP A 89 -7.26 -14.95 -17.73
C TRP A 89 -6.35 -15.05 -18.96
N GLU A 90 -6.87 -14.68 -20.14
CA GLU A 90 -6.04 -14.56 -21.35
C GLU A 90 -4.82 -13.68 -21.11
N GLU A 91 -5.02 -12.65 -20.30
CA GLU A 91 -3.97 -11.80 -19.78
C GLU A 91 -4.11 -11.66 -18.26
N PRO A 92 -3.07 -11.98 -17.47
CA PRO A 92 -3.21 -12.07 -16.01
C PRO A 92 -3.61 -10.78 -15.29
N LEU A 93 -3.37 -9.61 -15.91
CA LEU A 93 -3.72 -8.30 -15.35
C LEU A 93 -4.99 -7.76 -16.02
N ASN A 94 -5.92 -7.20 -15.25
CA ASN A 94 -7.11 -6.53 -15.80
C ASN A 94 -6.77 -5.15 -16.41
N SER A 95 -7.78 -4.47 -16.96
CA SER A 95 -7.62 -3.12 -17.53
C SER A 95 -7.19 -2.09 -16.49
N ALA A 96 -7.81 -2.10 -15.30
CA ALA A 96 -7.48 -1.18 -14.22
C ALA A 96 -6.01 -1.31 -13.77
N GLY A 97 -5.54 -2.56 -13.61
CA GLY A 97 -4.15 -2.82 -13.25
C GLY A 97 -3.17 -2.36 -14.33
N ARG A 98 -3.49 -2.55 -15.62
CA ARG A 98 -2.66 -1.99 -16.70
C ARG A 98 -2.58 -0.48 -16.64
N GLU A 99 -3.71 0.19 -16.46
CA GLU A 99 -3.78 1.65 -16.37
C GLU A 99 -2.97 2.18 -15.18
N ILE A 100 -3.03 1.51 -14.03
CA ILE A 100 -2.17 1.81 -12.88
C ILE A 100 -0.69 1.67 -13.24
N ILE A 101 -0.28 0.57 -13.87
CA ILE A 101 1.12 0.36 -14.26
C ILE A 101 1.59 1.44 -15.24
N ASP A 102 0.74 1.83 -16.19
CA ASP A 102 1.06 2.91 -17.14
C ASP A 102 1.21 4.26 -16.43
N ILE A 103 0.33 4.59 -15.48
CA ILE A 103 0.42 5.81 -14.67
C ILE A 103 1.68 5.80 -13.78
N LEU A 104 2.02 4.67 -13.16
CA LEU A 104 3.25 4.53 -12.36
C LEU A 104 4.49 4.79 -13.22
N ARG A 105 4.53 4.26 -14.44
CA ARG A 105 5.59 4.50 -15.42
C ARG A 105 5.64 5.97 -15.84
N GLU A 106 4.49 6.55 -16.19
CA GLU A 106 4.39 7.94 -16.64
C GLU A 106 4.85 8.92 -15.55
N THR A 107 4.47 8.68 -14.31
CA THR A 107 4.81 9.53 -13.16
C THR A 107 6.20 9.24 -12.58
N GLY A 108 6.91 8.23 -13.11
CA GLY A 108 8.21 7.78 -12.61
C GLY A 108 8.19 7.28 -11.16
N THR A 109 7.03 6.82 -10.69
CA THR A 109 6.81 6.47 -9.29
C THR A 109 7.32 5.05 -9.03
N LYS A 110 8.21 4.91 -8.05
CA LYS A 110 8.71 3.61 -7.58
C LYS A 110 7.91 3.19 -6.37
N THR A 111 7.41 1.96 -6.39
CA THR A 111 6.52 1.41 -5.37
C THR A 111 6.60 -0.12 -5.44
N GLU A 112 6.17 -0.80 -4.38
CA GLU A 112 5.93 -2.23 -4.40
C GLU A 112 4.61 -2.55 -5.09
N ILE A 113 4.51 -3.75 -5.67
CA ILE A 113 3.26 -4.27 -6.22
C ILE A 113 2.81 -5.43 -5.34
N TRP A 114 1.68 -5.26 -4.67
CA TRP A 114 1.05 -6.33 -3.89
C TRP A 114 0.02 -7.02 -4.76
N LEU A 115 0.13 -8.34 -4.91
CA LEU A 115 -0.73 -9.12 -5.79
C LEU A 115 -1.79 -9.87 -4.99
N GLY A 116 -3.05 -9.61 -5.29
CA GLY A 116 -4.17 -10.50 -4.97
C GLY A 116 -4.32 -11.57 -6.05
N LEU A 117 -4.55 -12.80 -5.63
CA LEU A 117 -4.73 -13.98 -6.48
C LEU A 117 -6.06 -14.65 -6.14
N PRO A 118 -6.73 -15.32 -7.09
CA PRO A 118 -7.91 -16.12 -6.79
C PRO A 118 -7.56 -17.34 -5.92
N ASP A 119 -8.52 -17.83 -5.15
CA ASP A 119 -8.34 -18.96 -4.23
C ASP A 119 -7.83 -20.24 -4.92
N ASN A 120 -8.18 -20.42 -6.20
CA ASN A 120 -7.76 -21.56 -7.00
C ASN A 120 -6.46 -21.31 -7.81
N ALA A 121 -5.75 -20.21 -7.57
CA ALA A 121 -4.50 -19.89 -8.29
C ALA A 121 -3.44 -21.00 -8.16
N PHE A 122 -3.47 -21.74 -7.04
CA PHE A 122 -2.57 -22.84 -6.76
C PHE A 122 -3.31 -24.18 -6.57
N GLU A 123 -4.53 -24.31 -7.12
CA GLU A 123 -5.29 -25.54 -7.00
C GLU A 123 -4.53 -26.73 -7.60
N GLY A 124 -4.37 -27.80 -6.83
CA GLY A 124 -3.63 -29.00 -7.24
C GLY A 124 -2.13 -28.98 -6.94
N PHE A 125 -1.58 -27.89 -6.41
CA PHE A 125 -0.21 -27.79 -5.93
C PHE A 125 -0.14 -28.12 -4.43
N SER A 126 0.95 -28.73 -3.98
CA SER A 126 1.31 -28.75 -2.55
C SER A 126 1.87 -27.40 -2.11
N ASP A 127 1.90 -27.13 -0.80
CA ASP A 127 2.43 -25.87 -0.25
C ASP A 127 3.86 -25.56 -0.74
N GLU A 128 4.72 -26.57 -0.84
CA GLU A 128 6.09 -26.41 -1.34
C GLU A 128 6.11 -26.05 -2.83
N GLU A 129 5.25 -26.68 -3.63
CA GLU A 129 5.13 -26.38 -5.06
C GLU A 129 4.53 -24.98 -5.29
N SER A 130 3.54 -24.57 -4.49
CA SER A 130 2.95 -23.22 -4.52
C SER A 130 4.00 -22.15 -4.24
N LEU A 131 4.83 -22.33 -3.20
CA LEU A 131 5.90 -21.39 -2.86
C LEU A 131 7.00 -21.32 -3.92
N SER A 132 7.25 -22.41 -4.65
CA SER A 132 8.25 -22.44 -5.72
C SER A 132 7.78 -21.87 -7.07
N THR A 133 6.46 -21.76 -7.25
CA THR A 133 5.81 -21.33 -8.50
C THR A 133 5.33 -19.88 -8.45
N ALA A 134 5.12 -19.33 -7.24
CA ALA A 134 4.81 -17.91 -7.01
C ALA A 134 6.00 -17.00 -7.33
#